data_AF-A0A972CLL2-F1
#
_entry.id   AF-A0A972CLL2-F1
#
_cell.length_a   1.000
_cell.length_b   1.000
_cell.length_c   1.000
_cell.angle_alpha   90.00
_cell.angle_beta   90.00
_cell.angle_gamma   90.00
#
_symmetry.space_group_name_H-M   'P 1'
#
loop_
_entity.id
_entity.type
_entity.pdbx_description
1 polymer ?
#
loop_
_entity_poly.entity_id
_entity_poly.type
_entity_poly.pdbx_seq_one_letter_code
_entity_poly.pdbx_strand_id
1 'polypeptide(L)' 'MENIPEKVLADIVLNKISVNFNFLALKIMLTRLQQKVKTHPDPATVNECVAEFKNFLIKFGHLPKTQEDIAKIMKSR' A
#
# COMPACT_ATOMS: atom_id res chain seq x y z
N MET A 1 16.42 0.91 1.81
CA MET A 1 15.03 0.49 1.56
C MET A 1 14.74 0.77 0.10
N GLU A 2 14.28 -0.20 -0.68
CA GLU A 2 13.99 0.02 -2.10
C GLU A 2 12.96 1.15 -2.27
N ASN A 3 13.21 2.07 -3.21
CA ASN A 3 12.25 3.11 -3.55
C ASN A 3 11.08 2.48 -4.33
N ILE A 4 10.00 2.17 -3.61
CA ILE A 4 8.73 1.78 -4.23
C ILE A 4 8.15 3.02 -4.91
N PRO A 5 7.75 2.98 -6.20
CA PRO A 5 7.26 4.15 -6.90
C PRO A 5 5.87 4.48 -6.36
N GLU A 6 5.62 5.75 -6.08
CA GLU A 6 4.34 6.19 -5.49
C GLU A 6 3.15 5.86 -6.39
N LYS A 7 3.35 5.81 -7.71
CA LYS A 7 2.34 5.37 -8.67
C LYS A 7 1.84 3.94 -8.38
N VAL A 8 2.74 3.00 -8.06
CA VAL A 8 2.36 1.61 -7.76
C VAL A 8 1.54 1.56 -6.47
N LEU A 9 1.95 2.33 -5.46
CA LEU A 9 1.20 2.43 -4.21
C LEU A 9 -0.19 3.04 -4.44
N ALA A 10 -0.28 4.08 -5.27
CA ALA A 10 -1.54 4.71 -5.66
C ALA A 10 -2.44 3.74 -6.41
N ASP A 11 -1.92 2.96 -7.34
CA ASP A 11 -2.70 1.99 -8.10
C ASP A 11 -3.21 0.83 -7.22
N ILE A 12 -2.47 0.44 -6.18
CA ILE A 12 -2.94 -0.53 -5.16
C ILE A 12 -4.04 0.08 -4.27
N VAL A 13 -3.84 1.32 -3.81
CA VAL A 13 -4.83 2.07 -3.00
C VAL A 13 -6.12 2.33 -3.77
N LEU A 14 -6.02 2.57 -5.07
CA LEU A 14 -7.17 2.72 -5.98
C LEU A 14 -7.78 1.38 -6.41
N ASN A 15 -7.23 0.27 -5.93
CA ASN A 15 -7.63 -1.09 -6.25
C ASN A 15 -7.57 -1.41 -7.77
N LYS A 16 -6.68 -0.74 -8.51
CA LYS A 16 -6.35 -1.06 -9.92
C LYS A 16 -5.38 -2.23 -10.01
N ILE A 17 -4.53 -2.38 -9.00
CA ILE A 17 -3.61 -3.52 -8.82
C ILE A 17 -4.01 -4.23 -7.53
N SER A 18 -4.22 -5.54 -7.62
CA SER A 18 -4.44 -6.39 -6.45
C SER A 18 -3.17 -7.18 -6.15
N VAL A 19 -2.72 -7.10 -4.90
CA VAL A 19 -1.54 -7.82 -4.40
C VAL A 19 -1.98 -8.69 -3.23
N ASN A 20 -1.71 -10.00 -3.30
CA ASN A 20 -2.01 -10.91 -2.20
C ASN A 20 -0.96 -10.79 -1.09
N PHE A 21 -1.21 -9.91 -0.13
CA PHE A 21 -0.32 -9.69 1.02
C PHE A 21 -0.30 -10.89 1.98
N ASN A 22 0.76 -11.04 2.78
CA ASN A 22 0.90 -12.06 3.81
C ASN A 22 0.71 -11.45 5.20
N PHE A 23 1.09 -10.18 5.39
CA PHE A 23 1.00 -9.52 6.68
C PHE A 23 -0.42 -9.04 6.96
N LEU A 24 -1.04 -9.59 8.00
CA LEU A 24 -2.44 -9.30 8.36
C LEU A 24 -2.69 -7.80 8.62
N ALA A 25 -1.78 -7.14 9.34
CA ALA A 25 -1.91 -5.71 9.62
C ALA A 25 -1.89 -4.87 8.33
N LEU A 26 -1.07 -5.26 7.34
CA LEU A 26 -1.06 -4.61 6.03
C LEU A 26 -2.40 -4.80 5.30
N LYS A 27 -2.97 -6.01 5.32
CA LYS A 27 -4.29 -6.27 4.72
C LYS A 27 -5.37 -5.38 5.30
N ILE A 28 -5.46 -5.32 6.64
CA ILE A 28 -6.48 -4.53 7.34
C ILE A 28 -6.30 -3.03 7.03
N MET A 29 -5.06 -2.55 7.10
CA MET A 29 -4.72 -1.16 6.81
C MET A 29 -5.10 -0.80 5.37
N LEU A 30 -4.74 -1.64 4.39
CA LEU A 30 -5.06 -1.41 2.98
C LEU A 30 -6.57 -1.40 2.72
N THR A 31 -7.33 -2.33 3.28
CA THR A 31 -8.80 -2.35 3.13
C THR A 31 -9.41 -1.04 3.63
N ARG A 32 -8.93 -0.50 4.75
CA ARG A 32 -9.39 0.80 5.27
C ARG A 32 -9.03 1.94 4.30
N LEU A 33 -7.82 1.97 3.75
CA LEU A 33 -7.40 3.00 2.79
C LEU A 33 -8.25 2.95 1.52
N GLN A 34 -8.44 1.76 0.95
CA GLN A 34 -9.27 1.54 -0.24
C GLN A 34 -10.71 1.98 0.01
N GLN A 35 -11.26 1.70 1.20
CA GLN A 35 -12.59 2.18 1.57
C GLN A 35 -12.65 3.71 1.69
N LYS A 36 -11.63 4.36 2.28
CA LYS A 36 -11.56 5.83 2.39
C LYS A 36 -11.54 6.49 1.01
N VAL A 37 -10.72 5.98 0.10
CA VAL A 37 -10.65 6.48 -1.29
C VAL A 37 -11.95 6.21 -2.05
N LYS A 38 -12.63 5.10 -1.78
CA LYS A 38 -13.94 4.81 -2.37
C LYS A 38 -15.03 5.80 -1.93
N THR A 39 -15.01 6.25 -0.67
CA THR A 39 -16.01 7.21 -0.16
C THR A 39 -15.64 8.66 -0.46
N HIS A 40 -14.35 8.96 -0.60
CA HIS A 40 -13.83 10.30 -0.94
C HIS A 40 -12.81 10.19 -2.10
N PRO A 41 -13.28 10.11 -3.35
CA PRO A 41 -12.44 9.87 -4.52
C PRO A 41 -11.79 11.16 -5.03
N ASP A 42 -11.14 11.91 -4.14
CA ASP A 42 -10.43 13.13 -4.48
C ASP A 42 -8.90 12.94 -4.42
N PRO A 43 -8.10 13.74 -5.16
CA PRO A 43 -6.66 13.59 -5.20
C PRO A 43 -5.94 13.75 -3.86
N ALA A 44 -6.46 14.59 -2.95
CA ALA A 44 -5.85 14.79 -1.65
C ALA A 44 -6.00 13.53 -0.78
N THR A 45 -7.20 12.94 -0.76
CA THR A 45 -7.46 11.67 -0.06
C THR A 45 -6.57 10.54 -0.59
N VAL A 46 -6.37 10.44 -1.91
CA VAL A 46 -5.47 9.43 -2.50
C VAL A 46 -4.03 9.63 -2.03
N ASN A 47 -3.53 10.86 -2.08
CA ASN A 47 -2.16 11.18 -1.65
C ASN A 47 -1.93 10.89 -0.16
N GLU A 48 -2.90 11.22 0.70
CA GLU A 48 -2.85 10.87 2.12
C GLU A 48 -2.77 9.34 2.33
N CYS A 49 -3.60 8.58 1.61
CA CYS A 49 -3.61 7.13 1.70
C CYS A 49 -2.29 6.51 1.20
N VAL A 50 -1.71 7.05 0.12
CA VAL A 50 -0.40 6.63 -0.39
C VAL A 50 0.70 6.91 0.62
N ALA A 51 0.70 8.10 1.25
CA ALA A 51 1.66 8.45 2.28
C ALA A 51 1.54 7.53 3.51
N GLU A 52 0.32 7.23 3.95
CA GLU A 52 0.08 6.31 5.07
C GLU A 52 0.56 4.88 4.73
N PHE A 53 0.28 4.40 3.52
CA PHE A 53 0.74 3.09 3.05
C PHE A 53 2.28 3.04 3.02
N LYS A 54 2.94 4.06 2.46
CA LYS A 54 4.40 4.18 2.43
C LYS A 54 5.00 4.18 3.83
N ASN A 55 4.42 4.94 4.76
CA ASN A 55 4.87 5.01 6.16
C ASN A 55 4.73 3.67 6.88
N PHE A 56 3.67 2.91 6.61
CA PHE A 56 3.50 1.57 7.16
C PHE A 56 4.63 0.64 6.68
N LEU A 57 4.92 0.65 5.38
CA LEU A 57 6.00 -0.17 4.81
C LEU A 57 7.37 0.22 5.36
N ILE A 58 7.62 1.51 5.61
CA ILE A 58 8.84 2.00 6.28
C ILE A 58 8.91 1.45 7.71
N LYS A 59 7.84 1.65 8.49
CA LYS A 59 7.78 1.30 9.91
C LYS A 59 7.95 -0.20 10.15
N PHE A 60 7.30 -1.02 9.33
CA PHE A 60 7.28 -2.47 9.50
C PHE A 60 8.20 -3.23 8.53
N GLY A 61 8.94 -2.53 7.66
CA GLY A 61 9.80 -3.13 6.63
C GLY A 61 10.98 -3.97 7.16
N HIS A 62 11.23 -3.95 8.47
CA HIS A 62 12.18 -4.83 9.14
C HIS A 62 11.60 -6.23 9.39
N LEU A 63 10.27 -6.41 9.33
CA LEU A 63 9.62 -7.70 9.56
C LEU A 63 9.67 -8.56 8.29
N PRO A 64 10.02 -9.86 8.38
CA PRO A 64 10.13 -10.75 7.21
C PRO A 64 8.88 -10.78 6.33
N LYS A 65 7.70 -10.86 6.94
CA LYS A 65 6.42 -10.85 6.20
C LYS A 65 6.18 -9.54 5.44
N THR A 66 6.63 -8.41 5.99
CA THR A 66 6.53 -7.12 5.30
C THR A 66 7.54 -7.04 4.15
N GLN A 67 8.74 -7.62 4.29
CA GLN A 67 9.72 -7.70 3.21
C GLN A 67 9.22 -8.57 2.06
N GLU A 68 8.62 -9.73 2.35
CA GLU A 68 7.95 -10.56 1.34
C GLU A 68 6.87 -9.77 0.60
N ASP A 69 6.07 -9.00 1.33
CA ASP A 69 5.02 -8.17 0.76
C ASP A 69 5.56 -7.01 -0.09
N ILE A 70 6.65 -6.38 0.33
CA ILE A 70 7.38 -5.38 -0.49
C ILE A 70 7.88 -6.01 -1.79
N ALA A 71 8.46 -7.21 -1.72
CA ALA A 71 8.93 -7.92 -2.91
C ALA A 71 7.79 -8.22 -3.91
N LYS A 72 6.56 -8.49 -3.41
CA LYS A 72 5.39 -8.64 -4.28
C LYS A 72 5.01 -7.33 -4.96
N ILE A 73 4.98 -6.21 -4.23
CA ILE A 73 4.69 -4.88 -4.78
C ILE A 73 5.67 -4.55 -5.92
N MET A 74 6.96 -4.87 -5.73
CA MET A 74 8.00 -4.62 -6.72
C MET A 74 7.84 -5.44 -8.01
N LYS A 75 7.23 -6.62 -7.92
CA LYS A 75 6.88 -7.48 -9.08
C LYS A 75 5.58 -7.08 -9.77
N SER A 76 4.74 -6.27 -9.13
CA SER A 76 3.45 -5.79 -9.67
C SER A 76 3.58 -4.47 -10.46
N ARG A 77 4.82 -4.08 -10.82
CA ARG A 77 5.13 -2.89 -11.63
C ARG A 77 4.80 -3.07 -13.11
#